data_AF-A0AAD9M8V8-F1
#
_entry.id   AF-A0AAD9M8V8-F1
#
_cell.length_a   1.000
_cell.length_b   1.000
_cell.length_c   1.000
_cell.angle_alpha   90.00
_cell.angle_beta   90.00
_cell.angle_gamma   90.00
#
_symmetry.space_group_name_H-M   'P 1'
#
loop_
_entity.id
_entity.type
_entity.pdbx_description
1 polymer ?
#
loop_
_entity_poly.entity_id
_entity_poly.type
_entity_poly.pdbx_seq_one_letter_code
_entity_poly.pdbx_strand_id
1 'polypeptide(L)'
;MALPALATLEECADFSKTVTPFLPQLYALPANILNAVANRGSFFDLYTQTNPLITGFGLSLAFGAVFLVVAEINRNYSQVDRCWSLLPTFYVAHFNVWARLLGLPTKRLDTILLFSTLWSIRLTFNYWRKGGYTVGSEDYRWEIVRRQTPAWAFHVLNWTFISFMQSILLFLLAAPAYVVLLTNQFEPEVQAADLGHLAVEIGLVVFEIFADEQQWVFQNAKKEYQKAAKVTAGFHQEDLDRGFVHSGLWAYSRHPNFAAEQTIWLVLYQWGCYSIRRT
;
A
#
# COMPACT_ATOMS: atom_id res chain seq x y z
N MET A 1 -26.36 11.81 0.11
CA MET A 1 -26.00 10.38 0.17
C MET A 1 -24.50 10.25 0.01
N ALA A 2 -23.86 9.33 0.73
CA ALA A 2 -22.40 9.18 0.72
C ALA A 2 -21.88 8.32 -0.44
N LEU A 3 -22.73 7.44 -1.00
CA LEU A 3 -22.43 6.68 -2.21
C LEU A 3 -23.13 7.26 -3.45
N PRO A 4 -22.55 7.06 -4.64
CA PRO A 4 -23.23 7.38 -5.89
C PRO A 4 -24.46 6.49 -6.08
N ALA A 5 -25.51 7.06 -6.68
CA ALA A 5 -26.60 6.28 -7.23
C ALA A 5 -26.16 5.75 -8.60
N LEU A 6 -25.99 4.45 -8.72
CA LEU A 6 -25.52 3.77 -9.92
C LEU A 6 -26.61 2.81 -10.42
N ALA A 7 -26.82 2.75 -11.73
CA ALA A 7 -27.82 1.91 -12.38
C ALA A 7 -27.23 0.62 -12.96
N THR A 8 -25.94 0.62 -13.32
CA THR A 8 -25.26 -0.55 -13.90
C THR A 8 -23.87 -0.74 -13.33
N LEU A 9 -23.29 -1.94 -13.56
CA LEU A 9 -21.92 -2.24 -13.16
C LEU A 9 -20.90 -1.33 -13.86
N GLU A 10 -21.10 -1.01 -15.14
CA GLU A 10 -20.21 -0.15 -15.93
C GLU A 10 -20.08 1.25 -15.32
N GLU A 11 -21.16 1.77 -14.72
CA GLU A 11 -21.13 3.06 -14.06
C GLU A 11 -20.22 3.08 -12.83
N CYS A 12 -19.89 1.93 -12.23
CA CYS A 12 -18.93 1.82 -11.12
C CYS A 12 -17.49 2.20 -11.52
N ALA A 13 -17.17 2.21 -12.81
CA ALA A 13 -15.88 2.70 -13.34
C ALA A 13 -15.94 4.15 -13.84
N ASP A 14 -17.11 4.76 -13.92
CA ASP A 14 -17.26 6.11 -14.47
C ASP A 14 -16.89 7.16 -13.42
N PHE A 15 -15.74 7.82 -13.61
CA PHE A 15 -15.24 8.86 -12.72
C PHE A 15 -16.25 10.01 -12.53
N SER A 16 -16.99 10.36 -13.59
CA SER A 16 -17.97 11.46 -13.56
C SER A 16 -19.17 11.16 -12.67
N LYS A 17 -19.44 9.87 -12.40
CA LYS A 17 -20.52 9.40 -11.53
C LYS A 17 -20.03 9.04 -10.14
N THR A 18 -18.85 8.41 -10.04
CA THR A 18 -18.37 7.79 -8.81
C THR A 18 -17.45 8.67 -7.97
N VAL A 19 -16.83 9.70 -8.57
CA VAL A 19 -15.85 10.57 -7.90
C VAL A 19 -16.21 12.04 -8.02
N THR A 20 -16.44 12.56 -9.23
CA THR A 20 -16.68 13.99 -9.47
C THR A 20 -17.77 14.60 -8.58
N PRO A 21 -18.94 13.95 -8.37
CA PRO A 21 -20.01 14.51 -7.54
C PRO A 21 -19.62 14.67 -6.06
N PHE A 22 -18.58 13.95 -5.61
CA PHE A 22 -18.12 13.94 -4.22
C PHE A 22 -16.90 14.83 -3.98
N LEU A 23 -16.27 15.39 -5.02
CA LEU A 23 -15.16 16.33 -4.86
C LEU A 23 -15.48 17.53 -3.94
N PRO A 24 -16.70 18.12 -3.94
CA PRO A 24 -17.06 19.15 -2.96
C PRO A 24 -16.88 18.71 -1.50
N GLN A 25 -17.07 17.43 -1.20
CA GLN A 25 -16.87 16.89 0.15
C GLN A 25 -15.40 16.96 0.56
N LEU A 26 -14.46 16.77 -0.37
CA LEU A 26 -13.02 16.88 -0.10
C LEU A 26 -12.64 18.31 0.32
N TYR A 27 -13.10 19.31 -0.43
CA TYR A 27 -12.81 20.71 -0.13
C TYR A 27 -13.47 21.17 1.18
N ALA A 28 -14.65 20.63 1.51
CA ALA A 28 -15.36 20.93 2.75
C ALA A 28 -14.78 20.18 3.97
N LEU A 29 -14.03 19.10 3.76
CA LEU A 29 -13.61 18.18 4.82
C LEU A 29 -12.84 18.88 5.98
N PRO A 30 -11.87 19.78 5.74
CA PRO A 30 -11.18 20.47 6.83
C PRO A 30 -12.12 21.32 7.68
N ALA A 31 -13.02 22.07 7.06
CA ALA A 31 -14.00 22.89 7.76
C ALA A 31 -14.99 22.02 8.56
N ASN A 32 -15.44 20.91 7.97
CA ASN A 32 -16.33 19.96 8.63
C ASN A 32 -15.68 19.29 9.84
N ILE A 33 -14.40 18.93 9.76
CA ILE A 33 -13.62 18.40 10.89
C ILE A 33 -13.52 19.45 12.00
N LEU A 34 -13.15 20.69 11.68
CA LEU A 34 -13.06 21.77 12.67
C LEU A 34 -14.40 22.04 13.34
N ASN A 35 -15.50 22.04 12.57
CA ASN A 35 -16.85 22.19 13.09
C ASN A 35 -17.26 21.02 14.01
N ALA A 36 -16.90 19.78 13.65
CA ALA A 36 -17.14 18.61 14.49
C ALA A 36 -16.35 18.69 15.81
N VAL A 37 -15.09 19.13 15.77
CA VAL A 37 -14.29 19.38 16.99
C VAL A 37 -14.93 20.48 17.85
N ALA A 38 -15.19 21.64 17.26
CA ALA A 38 -15.64 22.83 17.98
C ALA A 38 -17.03 22.63 18.62
N ASN A 39 -17.93 21.97 17.91
CA ASN A 39 -19.31 21.77 18.36
C ASN A 39 -19.54 20.41 19.02
N ARG A 40 -18.48 19.63 19.29
CA ARG A 40 -18.57 18.22 19.75
C ARG A 40 -19.50 17.38 18.87
N GLY A 41 -19.46 17.64 17.57
CA GLY A 41 -20.22 16.90 16.57
C GLY A 41 -19.76 15.45 16.46
N SER A 42 -20.62 14.62 15.88
CA SER A 42 -20.34 13.19 15.69
C SER A 42 -19.34 12.99 14.55
N PHE A 43 -18.11 12.58 14.89
CA PHE A 43 -17.14 12.12 13.88
C PHE A 43 -17.62 10.87 13.15
N PHE A 44 -18.44 10.06 13.81
CA PHE A 44 -19.09 8.90 13.20
C PHE A 44 -20.02 9.32 12.06
N ASP A 45 -20.82 10.38 12.27
CA ASP A 45 -21.72 10.90 11.24
C ASP A 45 -20.92 11.52 10.10
N LEU A 46 -19.88 12.30 10.41
CA LEU A 46 -18.99 12.86 9.39
C LEU A 46 -18.35 11.76 8.53
N TYR A 47 -17.87 10.69 9.15
CA TYR A 47 -17.24 9.56 8.47
C TYR A 47 -18.22 8.79 7.59
N THR A 48 -19.41 8.47 8.10
CA THR A 48 -20.43 7.68 7.39
C THR A 48 -21.16 8.48 6.30
N GLN A 49 -21.23 9.80 6.41
CA GLN A 49 -21.87 10.67 5.41
C GLN A 49 -20.90 11.15 4.31
N THR A 50 -19.60 11.04 4.53
CA THR A 50 -18.58 11.33 3.51
C THR A 50 -18.34 10.10 2.65
N ASN A 51 -18.22 10.29 1.34
CA ASN A 51 -17.87 9.22 0.42
C ASN A 51 -16.56 8.54 0.88
N PRO A 52 -16.49 7.20 0.89
CA PRO A 52 -15.34 6.51 1.46
C PRO A 52 -14.05 6.73 0.66
N LEU A 53 -14.14 6.94 -0.66
CA LEU A 53 -12.98 7.30 -1.48
C LEU A 53 -12.45 8.69 -1.11
N ILE A 54 -13.34 9.65 -0.89
CA ILE A 54 -12.96 11.01 -0.45
C ILE A 54 -12.32 10.99 0.93
N THR A 55 -12.89 10.20 1.85
CA THR A 55 -12.31 10.02 3.19
C THR A 55 -10.91 9.40 3.10
N GLY A 56 -10.74 8.33 2.31
CA GLY A 56 -9.44 7.68 2.11
C GLY A 56 -8.41 8.63 1.49
N PHE A 57 -8.81 9.41 0.48
CA PHE A 57 -7.93 10.42 -0.12
C PHE A 57 -7.56 11.52 0.87
N GLY A 58 -8.53 12.04 1.63
CA GLY A 58 -8.29 13.02 2.69
C GLY A 58 -7.32 12.50 3.75
N LEU A 59 -7.45 11.23 4.16
CA LEU A 59 -6.52 10.57 5.07
C LEU A 59 -5.12 10.46 4.46
N SER A 60 -4.99 10.16 3.16
CA SER A 60 -3.69 10.12 2.48
C SER A 60 -2.97 11.47 2.47
N LEU A 61 -3.71 12.57 2.33
CA LEU A 61 -3.17 13.92 2.43
C LEU A 61 -2.77 14.23 3.88
N ALA A 62 -3.60 13.85 4.86
CA ALA A 62 -3.29 14.04 6.27
C ALA A 62 -2.02 13.27 6.68
N PHE A 63 -1.87 12.01 6.27
CA PHE A 63 -0.66 11.24 6.51
C PHE A 63 0.55 11.83 5.78
N GLY A 64 0.39 12.32 4.54
CA GLY A 64 1.45 13.04 3.84
C GLY A 64 1.95 14.26 4.62
N ALA A 65 1.03 15.04 5.20
CA ALA A 65 1.39 16.17 6.07
C ALA A 65 2.11 15.72 7.35
N VAL A 66 1.67 14.63 7.97
CA VAL A 66 2.34 14.04 9.14
C VAL A 66 3.75 13.58 8.77
N PHE A 67 3.92 12.83 7.67
CA PHE A 67 5.23 12.37 7.22
C PHE A 67 6.17 13.53 6.93
N LEU A 68 5.67 14.60 6.30
CA LEU A 68 6.43 15.81 6.06
C LEU A 68 6.94 16.43 7.37
N VAL A 69 6.04 16.70 8.32
CA VAL A 69 6.39 17.34 9.59
C VAL A 69 7.38 16.48 10.37
N VAL A 70 7.11 15.19 10.50
CA VAL A 70 7.97 14.25 11.24
C VAL A 70 9.33 14.10 10.56
N ALA A 71 9.39 14.08 9.22
CA ALA A 71 10.63 13.99 8.47
C ALA A 71 11.50 15.25 8.65
N GLU A 72 10.90 16.44 8.62
CA GLU A 72 11.62 17.71 8.80
C GLU A 72 12.13 17.89 10.24
N ILE A 73 11.35 17.48 11.25
CA ILE A 73 11.76 17.52 12.67
C ILE A 73 12.93 16.57 12.91
N ASN A 74 12.81 15.32 12.45
CA ASN A 74 13.80 14.27 12.76
C ASN A 74 14.96 14.22 11.77
N ARG A 75 14.91 14.99 10.67
CA ARG A 75 15.84 14.90 9.53
C ARG A 75 16.01 13.49 8.97
N ASN A 76 14.92 12.73 9.04
CA ASN A 76 14.82 11.34 8.63
C ASN A 76 13.64 11.19 7.66
N TYR A 77 13.94 10.91 6.39
CA TYR A 77 12.97 10.96 5.30
C TYR A 77 12.33 9.59 5.00
N SER A 78 12.59 8.59 5.84
CA SER A 78 11.99 7.25 5.76
C SER A 78 10.69 7.10 6.55
N GLN A 79 9.99 8.21 6.88
CA GLN A 79 8.75 8.14 7.65
C GLN A 79 7.66 7.35 6.90
N VAL A 80 7.49 7.63 5.60
CA VAL A 80 6.54 6.88 4.77
C VAL A 80 6.97 5.43 4.57
N ASP A 81 8.28 5.16 4.47
CA ASP A 81 8.84 3.82 4.27
C ASP A 81 8.42 2.86 5.40
N ARG A 82 8.33 3.37 6.63
CA ARG A 82 7.89 2.61 7.82
C ARG A 82 6.40 2.24 7.78
N CYS A 83 5.59 3.04 7.11
CA CYS A 83 4.15 2.85 6.97
C CYS A 83 3.76 2.17 5.66
N TRP A 84 4.71 1.98 4.74
CA TRP A 84 4.49 1.44 3.41
C TRP A 84 3.76 0.09 3.43
N SER A 85 4.18 -0.81 4.33
CA SER A 85 3.58 -2.13 4.48
C SER A 85 2.19 -2.14 5.12
N LEU A 86 1.73 -1.01 5.64
CA LEU A 86 0.48 -0.90 6.41
C LEU A 86 -0.59 -0.13 5.66
N LEU A 87 -0.21 0.95 4.96
CA LEU A 87 -1.16 1.90 4.40
C LEU A 87 -2.12 1.30 3.36
N PRO A 88 -1.68 0.51 2.36
CA PRO A 88 -2.61 -0.08 1.40
C PRO A 88 -3.69 -0.94 2.08
N THR A 89 -3.29 -1.78 3.04
CA THR A 89 -4.22 -2.62 3.82
C THR A 89 -5.11 -1.79 4.73
N PHE A 90 -4.59 -0.72 5.33
CA PHE A 90 -5.38 0.23 6.09
C PHE A 90 -6.50 0.85 5.24
N TYR A 91 -6.23 1.24 4.00
CA TYR A 91 -7.26 1.78 3.11
C TYR A 91 -8.29 0.73 2.67
N VAL A 92 -7.87 -0.50 2.39
CA VAL A 92 -8.79 -1.62 2.14
C VAL A 92 -9.69 -1.87 3.36
N ALA A 93 -9.11 -1.89 4.56
CA ALA A 93 -9.85 -2.05 5.81
C ALA A 93 -10.80 -0.87 6.04
N HIS A 94 -10.40 0.36 5.73
CA HIS A 94 -11.26 1.54 5.76
C HIS A 94 -12.48 1.36 4.87
N PHE A 95 -12.32 0.93 3.61
CA PHE A 95 -13.46 0.65 2.73
C PHE A 95 -14.38 -0.44 3.29
N ASN A 96 -13.78 -1.51 3.84
CA ASN A 96 -14.52 -2.61 4.45
C ASN A 96 -15.34 -2.16 5.67
N VAL A 97 -14.71 -1.47 6.63
CA VAL A 97 -15.36 -0.93 7.83
C VAL A 97 -16.47 0.03 7.46
N TRP A 98 -16.20 0.96 6.54
CA TRP A 98 -17.19 1.91 6.07
C TRP A 98 -18.43 1.21 5.50
N ALA A 99 -18.23 0.19 4.67
CA ALA A 99 -19.31 -0.61 4.11
C ALA A 99 -20.12 -1.35 5.20
N ARG A 100 -19.44 -1.94 6.20
CA ARG A 100 -20.10 -2.60 7.35
C ARG A 100 -20.96 -1.63 8.17
N LEU A 101 -20.47 -0.43 8.42
CA LEU A 101 -21.19 0.59 9.20
C LEU A 101 -22.49 1.03 8.53
N LEU A 102 -22.56 0.98 7.19
CA LEU A 102 -23.78 1.26 6.44
C LEU A 102 -24.61 0.01 6.10
N GLY A 103 -24.25 -1.16 6.64
CA GLY A 103 -24.98 -2.41 6.40
C GLY A 103 -24.84 -2.93 4.96
N LEU A 104 -23.78 -2.54 4.24
CA LEU A 104 -23.55 -2.97 2.87
C LEU A 104 -22.89 -4.36 2.81
N PRO A 105 -23.08 -5.11 1.71
CA PRO A 105 -22.40 -6.38 1.50
C PRO A 105 -20.89 -6.24 1.44
N THR A 106 -20.18 -7.08 2.19
CA THR A 106 -18.72 -6.97 2.41
C THR A 106 -17.94 -8.22 2.09
N LYS A 107 -18.59 -9.34 1.73
CA LYS A 107 -17.93 -10.63 1.53
C LYS A 107 -16.78 -10.59 0.51
N ARG A 108 -16.95 -9.86 -0.60
CA ARG A 108 -15.92 -9.66 -1.63
C ARG A 108 -14.81 -8.70 -1.18
N LEU A 109 -15.13 -7.73 -0.31
CA LEU A 109 -14.10 -6.89 0.32
C LEU A 109 -13.32 -7.67 1.37
N ASP A 110 -13.93 -8.67 2.02
CA ASP A 110 -13.25 -9.54 2.99
C ASP A 110 -12.18 -10.39 2.34
N THR A 111 -12.40 -10.85 1.09
CA THR A 111 -11.37 -11.58 0.34
C THR A 111 -10.20 -10.69 -0.04
N ILE A 112 -10.46 -9.43 -0.44
CA ILE A 112 -9.41 -8.43 -0.70
C ILE A 112 -8.64 -8.12 0.59
N LEU A 113 -9.37 -7.92 1.69
CA LEU A 113 -8.76 -7.63 2.99
C LEU A 113 -7.90 -8.80 3.49
N LEU A 114 -8.32 -10.05 3.25
CA LEU A 114 -7.55 -11.24 3.61
C LEU A 114 -6.18 -11.27 2.92
N PHE A 115 -6.13 -11.16 1.58
CA PHE A 115 -4.83 -11.15 0.89
C PHE A 115 -3.99 -9.95 1.34
N SER A 116 -4.61 -8.77 1.44
CA SER A 116 -3.89 -7.54 1.77
C SER A 116 -3.27 -7.62 3.16
N THR A 117 -3.97 -8.26 4.11
CA THR A 117 -3.45 -8.54 5.45
C THR A 117 -2.24 -9.49 5.40
N LEU A 118 -2.29 -10.56 4.61
CA LEU A 118 -1.15 -11.48 4.45
C LEU A 118 0.06 -10.78 3.83
N TRP A 119 -0.17 -9.96 2.78
CA TRP A 119 0.86 -9.13 2.17
C TRP A 119 1.46 -8.15 3.19
N SER A 120 0.63 -7.48 4.00
CA SER A 120 1.07 -6.54 5.03
C SER A 120 1.92 -7.22 6.11
N ILE A 121 1.50 -8.39 6.60
CA ILE A 121 2.25 -9.19 7.57
C ILE A 121 3.63 -9.55 6.99
N ARG A 122 3.68 -10.08 5.76
CA ARG A 122 4.93 -10.43 5.08
C ARG A 122 5.86 -9.21 4.99
N LEU A 123 5.38 -8.11 4.41
CA LEU A 123 6.25 -6.97 4.13
C LEU A 123 6.72 -6.28 5.41
N THR A 124 5.83 -6.18 6.41
CA THR A 124 6.17 -5.66 7.74
C THR A 124 7.23 -6.52 8.41
N PHE A 125 7.10 -7.85 8.37
CA PHE A 125 8.13 -8.77 8.87
C PHE A 125 9.47 -8.61 8.13
N ASN A 126 9.43 -8.53 6.79
CA ASN A 126 10.63 -8.36 5.97
C ASN A 126 11.35 -7.03 6.24
N TYR A 127 10.61 -5.96 6.48
CA TYR A 127 11.17 -4.65 6.84
C TYR A 127 11.71 -4.65 8.28
N TRP A 128 10.96 -5.23 9.23
CA TRP A 128 11.38 -5.36 10.63
C TRP A 128 12.68 -6.15 10.78
N ARG A 129 12.79 -7.33 10.16
CA ARG A 129 13.99 -8.18 10.28
C ARG A 129 15.24 -7.51 9.71
N LYS A 130 15.08 -6.60 8.73
CA LYS A 130 16.16 -5.78 8.17
C LYS A 130 16.55 -4.60 9.05
N GLY A 131 15.88 -4.40 10.18
CA GLY A 131 16.11 -3.29 11.09
C GLY A 131 15.37 -1.99 10.71
N GLY A 132 14.38 -2.05 9.81
CA GLY A 132 13.68 -0.87 9.32
C GLY A 132 12.94 -0.06 10.41
N TYR A 133 12.58 -0.71 11.53
CA TYR A 133 11.91 -0.05 12.66
C TYR A 133 12.85 0.36 13.81
N THR A 134 14.18 0.22 13.66
CA THR A 134 15.11 0.68 14.69
C THR A 134 15.12 2.21 14.76
N VAL A 135 15.32 2.75 15.97
CA VAL A 135 15.36 4.21 16.15
C VAL A 135 16.52 4.79 15.35
N GLY A 136 16.22 5.78 14.51
CA GLY A 136 17.20 6.40 13.62
C GLY A 136 17.44 5.68 12.30
N SER A 137 16.80 4.53 12.03
CA SER A 137 16.87 3.87 10.73
C SER A 137 16.43 4.82 9.62
N GLU A 138 17.26 4.97 8.59
CA GLU A 138 16.91 5.70 7.37
C GLU A 138 17.36 4.85 6.18
N ASP A 139 16.59 4.86 5.10
CA ASP A 139 17.04 4.27 3.85
C ASP A 139 18.28 5.01 3.35
N TYR A 140 19.36 4.26 3.13
CA TYR A 140 20.65 4.80 2.72
C TYR A 140 20.59 5.63 1.42
N ARG A 141 19.58 5.38 0.56
CA ARG A 141 19.36 6.13 -0.69
C ARG A 141 19.11 7.60 -0.41
N TRP A 142 18.42 7.94 0.69
CA TRP A 142 18.15 9.34 1.02
C TRP A 142 19.41 10.12 1.34
N GLU A 143 20.42 9.48 1.95
CA GLU A 143 21.72 10.10 2.18
C GLU A 143 22.44 10.37 0.84
N ILE A 144 22.45 9.39 -0.07
CA ILE A 144 23.07 9.54 -1.40
C ILE A 144 22.40 10.68 -2.19
N VAL A 145 21.07 10.70 -2.24
CA VAL A 145 20.31 11.74 -2.95
C VAL A 145 20.55 13.12 -2.32
N ARG A 146 20.56 13.22 -0.99
CA ARG A 146 20.80 14.48 -0.27
C ARG A 146 22.19 15.05 -0.56
N ARG A 147 23.22 14.19 -0.67
CA ARG A 147 24.58 14.62 -1.02
C ARG A 147 24.70 15.12 -2.45
N GLN A 148 23.85 14.64 -3.35
CA GLN A 148 23.88 14.99 -4.78
C GLN A 148 22.92 16.13 -5.16
N THR A 149 22.08 16.59 -4.23
CA THR A 149 20.99 17.52 -4.50
C THR A 149 21.14 18.79 -3.68
N PRO A 150 20.99 20.00 -4.26
CA PRO A 150 20.94 21.24 -3.49
C PRO A 150 19.82 21.20 -2.43
N ALA A 151 20.06 21.82 -1.26
CA ALA A 151 19.14 21.74 -0.12
C ALA A 151 17.69 22.14 -0.47
N TRP A 152 17.51 23.23 -1.23
CA TRP A 152 16.17 23.68 -1.65
C TRP A 152 15.44 22.63 -2.50
N ALA A 153 16.15 21.96 -3.41
CA ALA A 153 15.59 20.94 -4.28
C ALA A 153 15.27 19.66 -3.50
N PHE A 154 16.07 19.35 -2.48
CA PHE A 154 15.79 18.25 -1.56
C PHE A 154 14.52 18.51 -0.72
N HIS A 155 14.29 19.75 -0.27
CA HIS A 155 13.03 20.09 0.41
C HIS A 155 11.82 19.95 -0.52
N VAL A 156 11.93 20.42 -1.76
CA VAL A 156 10.86 20.22 -2.76
C VAL A 156 10.61 18.73 -3.00
N LEU A 157 11.67 17.92 -3.13
CA LEU A 157 11.57 16.47 -3.24
C LEU A 157 10.89 15.85 -2.02
N ASN A 158 11.25 16.27 -0.81
CA ASN A 158 10.64 15.79 0.42
C ASN A 158 9.14 16.09 0.47
N TRP A 159 8.77 17.34 0.18
CA TRP A 159 7.39 17.80 0.26
C TRP A 159 6.56 17.06 -0.80
N THR A 160 6.96 17.14 -2.06
CA THR A 160 6.17 16.62 -3.17
C THR A 160 6.21 15.10 -3.25
N PHE A 161 7.40 14.52 -3.41
CA PHE A 161 7.56 13.11 -3.69
C PHE A 161 7.48 12.27 -2.42
N ILE A 162 8.43 12.47 -1.49
CA ILE A 162 8.63 11.59 -0.33
C ILE A 162 7.39 11.58 0.56
N SER A 163 6.82 12.75 0.83
CA SER A 163 5.72 12.89 1.80
C SER A 163 4.35 12.68 1.14
N PHE A 164 3.98 13.53 0.17
CA PHE A 164 2.62 13.51 -0.39
C PHE A 164 2.42 12.44 -1.47
N MET A 165 3.29 12.38 -2.49
CA MET A 165 3.09 11.47 -3.63
C MET A 165 3.17 10.00 -3.19
N GLN A 166 4.11 9.62 -2.33
CA GLN A 166 4.18 8.25 -1.79
C GLN A 166 2.93 7.90 -0.98
N SER A 167 2.43 8.79 -0.11
CA SER A 167 1.21 8.56 0.67
C SER A 167 -0.03 8.39 -0.21
N ILE A 168 -0.19 9.26 -1.22
CA ILE A 168 -1.28 9.18 -2.20
C ILE A 168 -1.16 7.90 -3.03
N LEU A 169 0.04 7.52 -3.46
CA LEU A 169 0.26 6.30 -4.24
C LEU A 169 -0.19 5.06 -3.46
N LEU A 170 0.11 4.96 -2.16
CA LEU A 170 -0.32 3.86 -1.31
C LEU A 170 -1.84 3.78 -1.16
N PHE A 171 -2.52 4.92 -1.18
CA PHE A 171 -3.98 4.98 -1.27
C PHE A 171 -4.49 4.50 -2.64
N LEU A 172 -3.86 4.95 -3.73
CA LEU A 172 -4.25 4.56 -5.08
C LEU A 172 -4.08 3.05 -5.34
N LEU A 173 -3.10 2.41 -4.71
CA LEU A 173 -2.95 0.95 -4.74
C LEU A 173 -4.18 0.23 -4.17
N ALA A 174 -4.84 0.80 -3.17
CA ALA A 174 -6.07 0.26 -2.58
C ALA A 174 -7.35 0.67 -3.33
N ALA A 175 -7.28 1.64 -4.26
CA ALA A 175 -8.44 2.18 -4.95
C ALA A 175 -9.29 1.14 -5.72
N PRO A 176 -8.74 0.04 -6.30
CA PRO A 176 -9.57 -1.00 -6.89
C PRO A 176 -10.56 -1.64 -5.89
N ALA A 177 -10.25 -1.66 -4.59
CA ALA A 177 -11.18 -2.14 -3.58
C ALA A 177 -12.41 -1.22 -3.43
N TYR A 178 -12.29 0.09 -3.71
CA TYR A 178 -13.46 0.98 -3.78
C TYR A 178 -14.38 0.61 -4.95
N VAL A 179 -13.81 0.23 -6.10
CA VAL A 179 -14.61 -0.26 -7.24
C VAL A 179 -15.39 -1.52 -6.85
N VAL A 180 -14.73 -2.46 -6.16
CA VAL A 180 -15.40 -3.67 -5.66
C VAL A 180 -16.48 -3.34 -4.62
N LEU A 181 -16.25 -2.34 -3.75
CA LEU A 181 -17.29 -1.83 -2.84
C LEU A 181 -18.53 -1.35 -3.61
N LEU A 182 -18.34 -0.62 -4.72
CA LEU A 182 -19.45 -0.16 -5.55
C LEU A 182 -20.19 -1.32 -6.22
N THR A 183 -19.47 -2.29 -6.80
CA THR A 183 -20.08 -3.42 -7.52
C THR A 183 -20.77 -4.41 -6.58
N ASN A 184 -20.41 -4.46 -5.29
CA ASN A 184 -21.11 -5.25 -4.28
C ASN A 184 -22.59 -4.88 -4.10
N GLN A 185 -22.99 -3.68 -4.51
CA GLN A 185 -24.41 -3.27 -4.49
C GLN A 185 -25.25 -4.06 -5.51
N PHE A 186 -24.61 -4.60 -6.55
CA PHE A 186 -25.23 -5.39 -7.61
C PHE A 186 -24.93 -6.89 -7.42
N GLU A 187 -23.68 -7.23 -7.13
CA GLU A 187 -23.20 -8.61 -6.97
C GLU A 187 -22.57 -8.80 -5.57
N PRO A 188 -23.38 -9.08 -4.53
CA PRO A 188 -22.91 -9.13 -3.14
C PRO A 188 -22.16 -10.41 -2.77
N GLU A 189 -22.39 -11.50 -3.52
CA GLU A 189 -21.84 -12.82 -3.21
C GLU A 189 -20.47 -13.04 -3.86
N VAL A 190 -19.62 -13.77 -3.15
CA VAL A 190 -18.27 -14.13 -3.63
C VAL A 190 -18.38 -15.02 -4.86
N GLN A 191 -17.68 -14.65 -5.92
CA GLN A 191 -17.67 -15.35 -7.19
C GLN A 191 -16.44 -16.24 -7.34
N ALA A 192 -16.51 -17.22 -8.25
CA ALA A 192 -15.35 -18.05 -8.59
C ALA A 192 -14.15 -17.22 -9.07
N ALA A 193 -14.40 -16.11 -9.77
CA ALA A 193 -13.36 -15.18 -10.20
C ALA A 193 -12.69 -14.46 -9.02
N ASP A 194 -13.46 -14.07 -7.99
CA ASP A 194 -12.91 -13.45 -6.79
C ASP A 194 -11.93 -14.42 -6.08
N LEU A 195 -12.31 -15.70 -5.98
CA LEU A 195 -11.46 -16.76 -5.44
C LEU A 195 -10.22 -17.01 -6.32
N GLY A 196 -10.35 -16.91 -7.64
CA GLY A 196 -9.24 -17.03 -8.58
C GLY A 196 -8.19 -15.93 -8.41
N HIS A 197 -8.61 -14.66 -8.32
CA HIS A 197 -7.71 -13.53 -8.08
C HIS A 197 -7.03 -13.66 -6.71
N LEU A 198 -7.81 -13.97 -5.66
CA LEU A 198 -7.30 -14.23 -4.32
C LEU A 198 -6.22 -15.33 -4.32
N ALA A 199 -6.46 -16.45 -5.01
CA ALA A 199 -5.50 -17.54 -5.09
C ALA A 199 -4.20 -17.12 -5.79
N VAL A 200 -4.29 -16.33 -6.86
CA VAL A 200 -3.11 -15.78 -7.56
C VAL A 200 -2.35 -14.81 -6.65
N GLU A 201 -3.02 -13.89 -5.97
CA GLU A 201 -2.38 -12.93 -5.05
C GLU A 201 -1.70 -13.62 -3.88
N ILE A 202 -2.35 -14.62 -3.25
CA ILE A 202 -1.72 -15.41 -2.20
C ILE A 202 -0.50 -16.17 -2.75
N GLY A 203 -0.60 -16.74 -3.96
CA GLY A 203 0.52 -17.38 -4.64
C GLY A 203 1.71 -16.45 -4.85
N LEU A 204 1.43 -15.19 -5.22
CA LEU A 204 2.46 -14.15 -5.36
C LEU A 204 3.06 -13.75 -4.01
N VAL A 205 2.27 -13.61 -2.95
CA VAL A 205 2.79 -13.35 -1.59
C VAL A 205 3.71 -14.49 -1.13
N VAL A 206 3.35 -15.75 -1.40
CA VAL A 206 4.21 -16.90 -1.12
C VAL A 206 5.50 -16.85 -1.94
N PHE A 207 5.41 -16.48 -3.23
CA PHE A 207 6.59 -16.28 -4.07
C PHE A 207 7.53 -15.20 -3.49
N GLU A 208 6.98 -14.08 -3.02
CA GLU A 208 7.74 -13.02 -2.36
C GLU A 208 8.44 -13.51 -1.10
N ILE A 209 7.78 -14.34 -0.26
CA ILE A 209 8.39 -14.94 0.93
C ILE A 209 9.66 -15.73 0.56
N PHE A 210 9.58 -16.59 -0.46
CA PHE A 210 10.74 -17.36 -0.90
C PHE A 210 11.85 -16.48 -1.49
N ALA A 211 11.49 -15.50 -2.33
CA ALA A 211 12.45 -14.58 -2.93
C ALA A 211 13.17 -13.71 -1.88
N ASP A 212 12.40 -13.20 -0.91
CA ASP A 212 12.90 -12.41 0.21
C ASP A 212 13.80 -13.25 1.12
N GLU A 213 13.46 -14.53 1.37
CA GLU A 213 14.28 -15.43 2.19
C GLU A 213 15.61 -15.78 1.52
N GLN A 214 15.61 -16.09 0.23
CA GLN A 214 16.85 -16.33 -0.54
C GLN A 214 17.80 -15.12 -0.44
N GLN A 215 17.26 -13.90 -0.59
CA GLN A 215 18.04 -12.68 -0.45
C GLN A 215 18.53 -12.48 0.99
N TRP A 216 17.69 -12.74 1.98
CA TRP A 216 18.05 -12.58 3.39
C TRP A 216 19.21 -13.48 3.81
N VAL A 217 19.13 -14.77 3.48
CA VAL A 217 20.19 -15.76 3.76
C VAL A 217 21.50 -15.35 3.11
N PHE A 218 21.48 -14.98 1.83
CA PHE A 218 22.68 -14.54 1.13
C PHE A 218 23.28 -13.27 1.72
N GLN A 219 22.48 -12.24 2.01
CA GLN A 219 23.01 -10.99 2.56
C GLN A 219 23.65 -11.20 3.94
N ASN A 220 23.12 -12.11 4.76
CA ASN A 220 23.74 -12.47 6.03
C ASN A 220 25.07 -13.21 5.82
N ALA A 221 25.11 -14.21 4.93
CA ALA A 221 26.35 -14.93 4.59
C ALA A 221 27.43 -13.98 4.03
N LYS A 222 27.03 -13.04 3.17
CA LYS A 222 27.91 -12.01 2.59
C LYS A 222 28.49 -11.11 3.68
N LYS A 223 27.68 -10.65 4.64
CA LYS A 223 28.16 -9.82 5.76
C LYS A 223 29.19 -10.54 6.61
N GLU A 224 28.95 -11.81 6.94
CA GLU A 224 29.90 -12.62 7.72
C GLU A 224 31.22 -12.86 6.95
N TYR A 225 31.13 -13.12 5.65
CA TYR A 225 32.31 -13.27 4.79
C TYR A 225 33.12 -11.97 4.70
N GLN A 226 32.47 -10.82 4.52
CA GLN A 226 33.15 -9.52 4.50
C GLN A 226 33.84 -9.18 5.83
N LYS A 227 33.28 -9.63 6.96
CA LYS A 227 33.81 -9.35 8.29
C LYS A 227 34.94 -10.29 8.71
N ALA A 228 34.83 -11.58 8.38
CA ALA A 228 35.69 -12.63 8.94
C ALA A 228 36.42 -13.48 7.88
N ALA A 229 36.25 -13.19 6.59
CA ALA A 229 36.75 -14.00 5.46
C ALA A 229 36.34 -15.49 5.53
N LYS A 230 35.29 -15.81 6.29
CA LYS A 230 34.80 -17.16 6.50
C LYS A 230 33.63 -17.44 5.56
N VAL A 231 33.75 -18.49 4.76
CA VAL A 231 32.66 -18.96 3.90
C VAL A 231 31.59 -19.64 4.77
N THR A 232 30.35 -19.18 4.65
CA THR A 232 29.20 -19.75 5.38
C THR A 232 28.80 -21.08 4.74
N ALA A 233 28.39 -22.07 5.54
CA ALA A 233 27.95 -23.37 5.03
C ALA A 233 26.81 -23.21 4.02
N GLY A 234 26.89 -23.94 2.90
CA GLY A 234 25.92 -23.85 1.80
C GLY A 234 26.24 -22.80 0.73
N PHE A 235 27.33 -22.03 0.90
CA PHE A 235 27.86 -21.12 -0.12
C PHE A 235 29.29 -21.52 -0.51
N HIS A 236 29.66 -21.21 -1.74
CA HIS A 236 31.05 -21.22 -2.19
C HIS A 236 31.63 -19.79 -2.14
N GLN A 237 32.97 -19.69 -2.08
CA GLN A 237 33.65 -18.40 -2.08
C GLN A 237 33.28 -17.57 -3.32
N GLU A 238 33.24 -18.22 -4.48
CA GLU A 238 32.84 -17.60 -5.75
C GLU A 238 31.44 -17.00 -5.73
N ASP A 239 30.51 -17.56 -4.97
CA ASP A 239 29.14 -17.04 -4.84
C ASP A 239 29.14 -15.70 -4.10
N LEU A 240 29.93 -15.61 -3.04
CA LEU A 240 30.02 -14.43 -2.18
C LEU A 240 30.85 -13.32 -2.83
N ASP A 241 31.89 -13.69 -3.59
CA ASP A 241 32.73 -12.77 -4.35
C ASP A 241 31.95 -12.08 -5.48
N ARG A 242 30.97 -12.76 -6.10
CA ARG A 242 30.03 -12.12 -7.07
C ARG A 242 29.22 -11.00 -6.43
N GLY A 243 28.89 -11.14 -5.15
CA GLY A 243 28.24 -10.10 -4.35
C GLY A 243 26.72 -9.97 -4.50
N PHE A 244 26.06 -10.84 -5.28
CA PHE A 244 24.60 -10.92 -5.43
C PHE A 244 24.10 -12.38 -5.58
N VAL A 245 22.81 -12.62 -5.28
CA VAL A 245 22.18 -13.94 -5.44
C VAL A 245 21.98 -14.24 -6.92
N HIS A 246 22.33 -15.45 -7.35
CA HIS A 246 22.23 -15.87 -8.75
C HIS A 246 21.56 -17.25 -8.93
N SER A 247 21.13 -17.89 -7.84
CA SER A 247 20.46 -19.19 -7.84
C SER A 247 18.98 -19.07 -7.43
N GLY A 248 18.21 -20.15 -7.60
CA GLY A 248 16.80 -20.18 -7.21
C GLY A 248 15.97 -19.20 -8.06
N LEU A 249 15.14 -18.38 -7.41
CA LEU A 249 14.29 -17.41 -8.12
C LEU A 249 15.12 -16.29 -8.76
N TRP A 250 16.27 -15.98 -8.17
CA TRP A 250 17.17 -14.92 -8.63
C TRP A 250 17.96 -15.30 -9.90
N ALA A 251 17.93 -16.58 -10.30
CA ALA A 251 18.47 -17.02 -11.58
C ALA A 251 17.63 -16.55 -12.78
N TYR A 252 16.32 -16.34 -12.58
CA TYR A 252 15.37 -15.97 -13.63
C TYR A 252 15.09 -14.47 -13.69
N SER A 253 15.23 -13.78 -12.56
CA SER A 253 15.03 -12.32 -12.45
C SER A 253 16.05 -11.73 -11.49
N ARG A 254 16.57 -10.54 -11.79
CA ARG A 254 17.44 -9.80 -10.87
C ARG A 254 16.70 -9.30 -9.63
N HIS A 255 15.37 -9.23 -9.67
CA HIS A 255 14.52 -8.73 -8.60
C HIS A 255 13.19 -9.50 -8.57
N PRO A 256 13.20 -10.80 -8.26
CA PRO A 256 12.01 -11.65 -8.34
C PRO A 256 10.91 -11.18 -7.37
N ASN A 257 11.27 -10.77 -6.16
CA ASN A 257 10.32 -10.19 -5.19
C ASN A 257 9.67 -8.90 -5.71
N PHE A 258 10.42 -7.99 -6.33
CA PHE A 258 9.84 -6.78 -6.92
C PHE A 258 8.91 -7.10 -8.10
N ALA A 259 9.26 -8.07 -8.94
CA ALA A 259 8.38 -8.49 -10.04
C ALA A 259 7.05 -9.04 -9.52
N ALA A 260 7.07 -9.85 -8.46
CA ALA A 260 5.87 -10.32 -7.79
C ALA A 260 5.08 -9.17 -7.16
N GLU A 261 5.75 -8.25 -6.45
CA GLU A 261 5.13 -7.06 -5.84
C GLU A 261 4.37 -6.21 -6.88
N GLN A 262 4.98 -5.90 -8.03
CA GLN A 262 4.28 -5.17 -9.10
C GLN A 262 3.09 -5.97 -9.65
N THR A 263 3.24 -7.29 -9.76
CA THR A 263 2.18 -8.17 -10.27
C THR A 263 0.98 -8.22 -9.33
N ILE A 264 1.19 -8.22 -8.00
CA ILE A 264 0.11 -8.20 -7.00
C ILE A 264 -0.82 -7.01 -7.26
N TRP A 265 -0.27 -5.81 -7.42
CA TRP A 265 -1.08 -4.60 -7.64
C TRP A 265 -1.78 -4.57 -9.00
N LEU A 266 -1.15 -5.14 -10.04
CA LEU A 266 -1.80 -5.33 -11.34
C LEU A 266 -2.96 -6.33 -11.27
N VAL A 267 -2.81 -7.41 -10.49
CA VAL A 267 -3.87 -8.41 -10.27
C VAL A 267 -5.04 -7.80 -9.49
N LEU A 268 -4.77 -7.01 -8.44
CA LEU A 268 -5.82 -6.29 -7.72
C LEU A 268 -6.55 -5.29 -8.62
N TYR A 269 -5.82 -4.55 -9.45
CA TYR A 269 -6.43 -3.67 -10.45
C TYR A 269 -7.31 -4.45 -11.44
N GLN A 270 -6.80 -5.58 -11.95
CA GLN A 270 -7.54 -6.46 -12.85
C GLN A 270 -8.79 -7.06 -12.22
N TRP A 271 -8.74 -7.37 -10.92
CA TRP A 271 -9.89 -7.81 -10.13
C TRP A 271 -10.98 -6.71 -10.11
N GLY A 272 -10.59 -5.47 -9.83
CA GLY A 272 -11.48 -4.30 -9.93
C GLY A 272 -12.11 -4.19 -11.32
N CYS A 273 -11.32 -4.23 -12.39
CA CYS A 273 -11.82 -4.18 -13.77
C CYS A 273 -12.78 -5.33 -14.12
N TYR A 274 -12.49 -6.54 -13.64
CA TYR A 274 -13.32 -7.71 -13.88
C TYR A 274 -14.69 -7.57 -13.19
N SER A 275 -14.72 -6.98 -12.00
CA SER A 275 -15.96 -6.77 -11.23
C SER A 275 -16.99 -5.89 -11.95
N ILE A 276 -16.56 -5.08 -12.91
CA ILE A 276 -17.40 -4.11 -13.65
C ILE A 276 -18.00 -4.72 -14.93
N ARG A 277 -17.39 -5.75 -15.50
CA ARG A 277 -17.62 -6.17 -16.90
C ARG A 277 -18.76 -7.17 -17.11
N ARG A 278 -19.57 -7.47 -16.10
CA ARG A 278 -20.47 -8.63 -16.16
C ARG A 278 -21.89 -8.29 -16.62
N THR A 279 -22.21 -8.83 -17.79
CA THR A 279 -23.53 -9.33 -18.20
C THR A 279 -23.48 -10.83 -18.27
#